data_AF-A0A958WPJ9-F1
#
_entry.id   AF-A0A958WPJ9-F1
#
_cell.length_a   1.000
_cell.length_b   1.000
_cell.length_c   1.000
_cell.angle_alpha   90.00
_cell.angle_beta   90.00
_cell.angle_gamma   90.00
#
_symmetry.space_group_name_H-M   'P 1'
#
loop_
_entity.id
_entity.type
_entity.pdbx_description
1 polymer ?
#
loop_
_entity_poly.entity_id
_entity_poly.type
_entity_poly.pdbx_seq_one_letter_code
_entity_poly.pdbx_strand_id
1 'polypeptide(L)'
;NKSTAYTLNVTNGNPFSGDECRAYFDWNADGDFTDAGEEFILTGSGTNNAQNWTVSVPVPGGATLGSTRMRVRVTWNTGMAPCGVSSYGEIEDYCITVAAAASCPPTLAVNANPITSGTYQAQNAVTSTGTVPNGGNVIFGANTSTELQANFEVILGGVFEIILTGCTP
;
A
#
# COMPACT_ATOMS: atom_id res chain seq x y z
N ASN A 1 -5.87 -4.74 -0.02
CA ASN A 1 -4.84 -5.79 -0.07
C ASN A 1 -3.78 -5.49 0.96
N LYS A 2 -3.36 -6.50 1.73
CA LYS A 2 -2.20 -6.39 2.63
C LYS A 2 -0.95 -5.91 1.90
N SER A 3 -0.07 -5.24 2.63
CA SER A 3 1.24 -4.75 2.14
C SER A 3 1.14 -3.83 0.92
N THR A 4 -0.04 -3.27 0.68
CA THR A 4 -0.32 -2.30 -0.39
C THR A 4 -0.72 -0.99 0.25
N ALA A 5 -0.26 0.13 -0.29
CA ALA A 5 -0.69 1.46 0.13
C ALA A 5 -1.84 1.95 -0.74
N TYR A 6 -2.85 2.55 -0.11
CA TYR A 6 -3.98 3.19 -0.79
C TYR A 6 -4.01 4.68 -0.43
N THR A 7 -4.35 5.52 -1.41
CA THR A 7 -4.59 6.94 -1.13
C THR A 7 -6.01 7.12 -0.64
N LEU A 8 -6.17 7.59 0.59
CA LEU A 8 -7.45 8.06 1.11
C LEU A 8 -7.58 9.55 0.78
N ASN A 9 -8.71 9.94 0.18
CA ASN A 9 -9.08 11.34 -0.05
C ASN A 9 -10.35 11.64 0.74
N VAL A 10 -10.33 12.72 1.51
CA VAL A 10 -11.49 13.22 2.27
C VAL A 10 -11.72 14.67 1.88
N THR A 11 -12.94 15.02 1.53
CA THR A 11 -13.33 16.38 1.18
C THR A 11 -14.32 16.92 2.21
N ASN A 12 -13.95 18.00 2.89
CA ASN A 12 -14.89 18.82 3.64
C ASN A 12 -15.38 19.95 2.73
N GLY A 13 -16.68 19.93 2.39
CA GLY A 13 -17.30 20.93 1.52
C GLY A 13 -17.63 22.26 2.20
N ASN A 14 -17.48 22.37 3.52
CA ASN A 14 -17.70 23.59 4.27
C ASN A 14 -16.71 23.71 5.43
N PRO A 15 -15.41 23.86 5.13
CA PRO A 15 -14.36 23.80 6.13
C PRO A 15 -14.26 25.07 6.97
N PHE A 16 -13.92 24.89 8.25
CA PHE A 16 -13.44 25.97 9.10
C PHE A 16 -11.92 25.91 9.21
N SER A 17 -11.27 27.07 9.41
CA SER A 17 -9.80 27.16 9.45
C SER A 17 -9.12 26.37 10.58
N GLY A 18 -9.89 25.86 11.55
CA GLY A 18 -9.41 25.00 12.63
C GLY A 18 -9.85 23.54 12.49
N ASP A 19 -10.43 23.15 11.34
CA ASP A 19 -10.81 21.77 11.10
C ASP A 19 -9.56 20.92 10.86
N GLU A 20 -9.49 19.84 11.62
CA GLU A 20 -8.49 18.79 11.51
C GLU A 20 -9.18 17.49 11.09
N CYS A 21 -8.46 16.63 10.36
CA CYS A 21 -9.00 15.36 9.88
C CYS A 21 -8.04 14.21 10.21
N ARG A 22 -8.59 13.15 10.81
CA ARG A 22 -7.89 11.88 11.04
C ARG A 22 -8.71 10.71 10.53
N ALA A 23 -8.00 9.67 10.11
CA ALA A 23 -8.58 8.38 9.82
C ALA A 23 -8.02 7.33 10.77
N TYR A 24 -8.87 6.41 11.17
CA TYR A 24 -8.54 5.27 12.00
C TYR A 24 -8.94 3.98 11.29
N PHE A 25 -8.13 2.94 11.44
CA PHE A 25 -8.36 1.65 10.82
C PHE A 25 -8.12 0.58 11.86
N ASP A 26 -9.14 -0.22 12.15
CA ASP A 26 -9.07 -1.36 13.07
C ASP A 26 -8.41 -2.52 12.32
N TRP A 27 -7.09 -2.48 12.18
CA TRP A 27 -6.38 -3.42 11.30
C TRP A 27 -6.36 -4.82 11.88
N ASN A 28 -6.35 -4.95 13.20
CA ASN A 28 -6.35 -6.23 13.89
C ASN A 28 -7.76 -6.81 14.13
N ALA A 29 -8.82 -6.04 13.84
CA ALA A 29 -10.23 -6.39 14.00
C ALA A 29 -10.62 -6.72 15.45
N ASP A 30 -10.07 -5.98 16.42
CA ASP A 30 -10.35 -6.16 17.84
C ASP A 30 -11.43 -5.23 18.42
N GLY A 31 -11.93 -4.31 17.58
CA GLY A 31 -13.03 -3.42 17.90
C GLY A 31 -12.62 -2.06 18.46
N ASP A 32 -11.33 -1.77 18.58
CA ASP A 32 -10.83 -0.43 18.91
C ASP A 32 -9.94 0.18 17.80
N PHE A 33 -9.17 1.20 18.15
CA PHE A 33 -8.37 2.03 17.23
C PHE A 33 -7.10 2.54 17.93
N THR A 34 -6.70 1.90 19.03
CA THR A 34 -5.68 2.41 19.95
C THR A 34 -4.31 1.82 19.68
N ASP A 35 -4.21 0.91 18.71
CA ASP A 35 -2.97 0.25 18.35
C ASP A 35 -2.06 1.12 17.47
N ALA A 36 -0.78 0.76 17.51
CA ALA A 36 0.24 1.39 16.69
C ALA A 36 -0.04 1.11 15.19
N GLY A 37 -0.09 2.19 14.40
CA GLY A 37 -0.31 2.11 12.95
C GLY A 37 -1.79 2.13 12.53
N GLU A 38 -2.70 2.35 13.47
CA GLU A 38 -4.13 2.48 13.18
C GLU A 38 -4.56 3.93 12.95
N GLU A 39 -3.79 4.92 13.43
CA GLU A 39 -4.09 6.33 13.27
C GLU A 39 -3.31 6.99 12.11
N PHE A 40 -4.04 7.76 11.29
CA PHE A 40 -3.49 8.52 10.18
C PHE A 40 -3.96 9.96 10.23
N ILE A 41 -3.00 10.90 10.19
CA ILE A 41 -3.29 12.33 10.08
C ILE A 41 -3.41 12.67 8.60
N LEU A 42 -4.57 13.19 8.19
CA LEU A 42 -4.75 13.64 6.82
C LEU A 42 -4.32 15.10 6.71
N THR A 43 -3.57 15.40 5.66
CA THR A 43 -3.09 16.76 5.39
C THR A 43 -3.53 17.19 4.00
N GLY A 44 -3.61 18.49 3.78
CA GLY A 44 -4.10 18.99 2.51
C GLY A 44 -4.31 20.49 2.53
N SER A 45 -4.79 21.00 1.41
CA SER A 45 -5.07 22.40 1.23
C SER A 45 -6.52 22.60 0.77
N GLY A 46 -7.00 23.82 0.98
CA GLY A 46 -8.38 24.17 0.69
C GLY A 46 -8.57 25.66 0.52
N THR A 47 -9.78 26.01 0.15
CA THR A 47 -10.32 27.37 0.20
C THR A 47 -11.46 27.40 1.22
N ASN A 48 -12.01 28.58 1.51
CA ASN A 48 -13.18 28.70 2.38
C ASN A 48 -14.41 27.91 1.90
N ASN A 49 -14.40 27.40 0.66
CA ASN A 49 -15.52 26.67 0.07
C ASN A 49 -15.29 25.14 -0.01
N ALA A 50 -14.06 24.66 0.21
CA ALA A 50 -13.76 23.22 0.21
C ALA A 50 -12.32 22.98 0.67
N GLN A 51 -12.13 21.95 1.50
CA GLN A 51 -10.83 21.46 1.93
C GLN A 51 -10.69 19.98 1.56
N ASN A 52 -9.62 19.66 0.83
CA ASN A 52 -9.32 18.29 0.42
C ASN A 52 -8.11 17.80 1.20
N TRP A 53 -8.31 16.78 2.02
CA TRP A 53 -7.24 16.11 2.73
C TRP A 53 -6.91 14.76 2.09
N THR A 54 -5.62 14.44 2.07
CA THR A 54 -5.13 13.18 1.53
C THR A 54 -4.12 12.55 2.49
N VAL A 55 -4.05 11.22 2.44
CA VAL A 55 -3.01 10.47 3.14
C VAL A 55 -2.76 9.15 2.40
N SER A 56 -1.51 8.69 2.44
CA SER A 56 -1.15 7.34 2.02
C SER A 56 -1.33 6.38 3.19
N VAL A 57 -2.16 5.36 3.00
CA VAL A 57 -2.51 4.37 4.03
C VAL A 57 -1.91 3.01 3.64
N PRO A 58 -0.75 2.62 4.20
CA PRO A 58 -0.23 1.27 4.05
C PRO A 58 -1.09 0.28 4.84
N VAL A 59 -1.66 -0.72 4.16
CA VAL A 59 -2.34 -1.82 4.86
C VAL A 59 -1.28 -2.74 5.49
N PRO A 60 -1.27 -2.95 6.81
CA PRO A 60 -0.28 -3.79 7.46
C PRO A 60 -0.30 -5.23 6.94
N GLY A 61 0.86 -5.88 6.81
CA GLY A 61 0.94 -7.30 6.47
C GLY A 61 0.25 -8.20 7.52
N GLY A 62 0.24 -7.76 8.77
CA GLY A 62 -0.43 -8.42 9.89
C GLY A 62 -1.94 -8.19 10.00
N ALA A 63 -2.55 -7.35 9.15
CA ALA A 63 -3.97 -7.00 9.28
C ALA A 63 -4.87 -8.26 9.21
N THR A 64 -5.97 -8.28 9.96
CA THR A 64 -6.94 -9.37 9.93
C THR A 64 -7.68 -9.37 8.59
N LEU A 65 -7.81 -10.56 7.97
CA LEU A 65 -8.52 -10.69 6.70
C LEU A 65 -10.04 -10.56 6.91
N GLY A 66 -10.71 -9.98 5.93
CA GLY A 66 -12.15 -9.80 5.93
C GLY A 66 -12.58 -8.37 6.19
N SER A 67 -13.80 -8.21 6.69
CA SER A 67 -14.39 -6.90 6.97
C SER A 67 -13.81 -6.33 8.26
N THR A 68 -13.42 -5.05 8.23
CA THR A 68 -13.07 -4.28 9.43
C THR A 68 -13.58 -2.85 9.35
N ARG A 69 -13.57 -2.14 10.47
CA ARG A 69 -14.03 -0.75 10.58
C ARG A 69 -12.89 0.22 10.25
N MET A 70 -13.22 1.19 9.41
CA MET A 70 -12.47 2.42 9.24
C MET A 70 -13.32 3.56 9.79
N ARG A 71 -12.69 4.55 10.44
CA ARG A 71 -13.36 5.76 10.92
C ARG A 71 -12.67 6.97 10.31
N VAL A 72 -13.45 7.94 9.83
CA VAL A 72 -12.97 9.30 9.55
C VAL A 72 -13.54 10.20 10.62
N ARG A 73 -12.69 11.04 11.20
CA ARG A 73 -13.08 12.03 12.21
C ARG A 73 -12.56 13.39 11.79
N VAL A 74 -13.49 14.34 11.70
CA VAL A 74 -13.20 15.76 11.53
C VAL A 74 -13.59 16.47 12.82
N THR A 75 -12.73 17.33 13.35
CA THR A 75 -13.06 18.15 14.53
C THR A 75 -12.45 19.53 14.42
N TRP A 76 -13.06 20.50 15.10
CA TRP A 76 -12.51 21.84 15.20
C TRP A 76 -11.63 22.00 16.46
N ASN A 77 -10.33 22.24 16.24
CA ASN A 77 -9.32 22.61 17.24
C ASN A 77 -9.11 21.69 18.46
N THR A 78 -9.88 20.61 18.64
CA THR A 78 -9.78 19.71 19.80
C THR A 78 -10.36 18.32 19.52
N GLY A 79 -9.78 17.30 20.15
CA GLY A 79 -10.43 15.99 20.31
C GLY A 79 -10.23 15.03 19.14
N MET A 80 -8.98 14.59 18.97
CA MET A 80 -8.59 13.57 17.98
C MET A 80 -8.34 12.20 18.61
N ALA A 81 -9.01 11.90 19.72
CA ALA A 81 -9.10 10.50 20.13
C ALA A 81 -10.02 9.77 19.13
N PRO A 82 -9.82 8.47 18.86
CA PRO A 82 -10.72 7.72 18.01
C PRO A 82 -12.15 7.67 18.55
N CYS A 83 -12.31 7.76 19.87
CA CYS A 83 -13.59 7.70 20.59
C CYS A 83 -13.82 8.96 21.43
N GLY A 84 -15.06 9.18 21.87
CA GLY A 84 -15.43 10.32 22.72
C GLY A 84 -16.10 11.46 21.96
N VAL A 85 -16.67 12.40 22.71
CA VAL A 85 -17.52 13.48 22.18
C VAL A 85 -16.67 14.69 21.78
N SER A 86 -16.96 15.28 20.62
CA SER A 86 -16.47 16.60 20.23
C SER A 86 -17.63 17.58 20.17
N SER A 87 -17.37 18.84 20.54
CA SER A 87 -18.39 19.92 20.44
C SER A 87 -18.72 20.29 18.99
N TYR A 88 -17.75 20.09 18.08
CA TYR A 88 -17.85 20.42 16.67
C TYR A 88 -17.12 19.38 15.83
N GLY A 89 -17.63 19.16 14.62
CA GLY A 89 -17.10 18.19 13.67
C GLY A 89 -18.01 16.97 13.47
N GLU A 90 -17.47 15.97 12.78
CA GLU A 90 -18.20 14.79 12.33
C GLU A 90 -17.36 13.52 12.54
N ILE A 91 -18.06 12.41 12.77
CA ILE A 91 -17.47 11.08 12.85
C ILE A 91 -18.25 10.20 11.88
N GLU A 92 -17.55 9.56 10.96
CA GLU A 92 -18.13 8.65 9.99
C GLU A 92 -17.42 7.29 10.04
N ASP A 93 -18.20 6.23 10.21
CA ASP A 93 -17.71 4.87 10.21
C ASP A 93 -18.02 4.18 8.89
N TYR A 94 -17.00 3.51 8.36
CA TYR A 94 -17.03 2.78 7.11
C TYR A 94 -16.65 1.32 7.35
N CYS A 95 -17.31 0.43 6.62
CA CYS A 95 -16.91 -0.95 6.54
C CYS A 95 -15.99 -1.13 5.33
N ILE A 96 -14.75 -1.53 5.58
CA ILE A 96 -13.77 -1.82 4.52
C ILE A 96 -13.43 -3.30 4.52
N THR A 97 -12.89 -3.80 3.41
CA THR A 97 -12.45 -5.20 3.28
C THR A 97 -10.94 -5.28 3.16
N VAL A 98 -10.32 -5.95 4.12
CA VAL A 98 -8.92 -6.37 4.06
C VAL A 98 -8.84 -7.68 3.31
N ALA A 99 -8.37 -7.60 2.07
CA ALA A 99 -8.01 -8.78 1.27
C ALA A 99 -6.54 -9.14 1.47
N ALA A 100 -6.20 -10.39 1.16
CA ALA A 100 -4.82 -10.86 1.13
C ALA A 100 -3.95 -9.95 0.25
N ALA A 101 -2.63 -10.00 0.46
CA ALA A 101 -1.72 -9.45 -0.51
C ALA A 101 -1.98 -10.14 -1.86
N ALA A 102 -1.78 -9.42 -2.97
CA ALA A 102 -1.81 -10.08 -4.26
C ALA A 102 -0.73 -11.17 -4.24
N SER A 103 -1.14 -12.45 -4.27
CA SER A 103 -0.19 -13.55 -4.37
C SER A 103 0.56 -13.40 -5.68
N CYS A 104 1.89 -13.51 -5.66
CA CYS A 104 2.64 -13.58 -6.90
C CYS A 104 2.15 -14.79 -7.72
N PRO A 105 2.22 -14.71 -9.06
CA PRO A 105 1.74 -15.79 -9.90
C PRO A 105 2.54 -17.08 -9.64
N PRO A 106 1.97 -18.27 -9.92
CA PRO A 106 2.70 -19.52 -9.82
C PRO A 106 3.99 -19.50 -10.65
N THR A 107 3.93 -18.91 -11.83
CA THR A 107 5.07 -18.68 -12.70
C THR A 107 5.02 -17.27 -13.28
N LEU A 108 6.18 -16.67 -13.54
CA LEU A 108 6.29 -15.33 -14.12
C LEU A 108 7.31 -15.34 -15.26
N ALA A 109 6.91 -14.82 -16.42
CA ALA A 109 7.80 -14.61 -17.55
C ALA A 109 8.15 -13.12 -17.67
N VAL A 110 9.43 -12.77 -17.63
CA VAL A 110 9.95 -11.40 -17.73
C VAL A 110 10.70 -11.23 -19.05
N ASN A 111 9.95 -10.97 -20.12
CA ASN A 111 10.48 -10.98 -21.49
C ASN A 111 10.63 -9.56 -22.09
N ALA A 112 10.66 -8.54 -21.24
CA ALA A 112 10.76 -7.15 -21.68
C ALA A 112 12.16 -6.82 -22.22
N ASN A 113 12.23 -5.98 -23.26
CA ASN A 113 13.47 -5.49 -23.82
C ASN A 113 13.38 -3.96 -24.02
N PRO A 114 13.95 -3.14 -23.12
CA PRO A 114 14.66 -3.52 -21.89
C PRO A 114 13.72 -3.90 -20.73
N ILE A 115 14.21 -4.72 -19.78
CA ILE A 115 13.57 -4.98 -18.48
C ILE A 115 13.72 -3.72 -17.61
N THR A 116 12.61 -3.24 -17.05
CA THR A 116 12.67 -2.14 -16.07
C THR A 116 13.33 -2.61 -14.78
N SER A 117 14.18 -1.79 -14.16
CA SER A 117 14.76 -2.12 -12.85
C SER A 117 13.67 -2.41 -11.82
N GLY A 118 13.85 -3.47 -11.03
CA GLY A 118 12.87 -3.90 -10.05
C GLY A 118 13.01 -5.38 -9.67
N THR A 119 12.12 -5.82 -8.78
CA THR A 119 12.04 -7.20 -8.31
C THR A 119 10.86 -7.91 -8.96
N TYR A 120 11.13 -9.04 -9.59
CA TYR A 120 10.16 -9.87 -10.29
C TYR A 120 10.09 -11.23 -9.59
N GLN A 121 8.96 -11.54 -8.97
CA GLN A 121 8.81 -12.76 -8.18
C GLN A 121 7.64 -13.64 -8.60
N ALA A 122 7.84 -14.95 -8.44
CA ALA A 122 6.82 -15.98 -8.62
C ALA A 122 6.86 -16.98 -7.45
N GLN A 123 5.81 -17.79 -7.30
CA GLN A 123 5.82 -18.86 -6.31
C GLN A 123 6.79 -19.97 -6.74
N ASN A 124 6.67 -20.47 -7.97
CA ASN A 124 7.43 -21.63 -8.43
C ASN A 124 8.60 -21.22 -9.31
N ALA A 125 8.34 -20.52 -10.41
CA ALA A 125 9.36 -20.25 -11.42
C ALA A 125 9.30 -18.85 -12.01
N VAL A 126 10.47 -18.24 -12.18
CA VAL A 126 10.63 -17.05 -13.04
C VAL A 126 11.40 -17.47 -14.30
N THR A 127 10.94 -17.06 -15.48
CA THR A 127 11.69 -17.21 -16.74
C THR A 127 11.95 -15.83 -17.35
N SER A 128 13.05 -15.68 -18.09
CA SER A 128 13.36 -14.42 -18.75
C SER A 128 14.07 -14.61 -20.09
N THR A 129 13.56 -13.97 -21.14
CA THR A 129 14.27 -13.71 -22.40
C THR A 129 14.60 -12.23 -22.57
N GLY A 130 14.44 -11.42 -21.51
CA GLY A 130 14.56 -9.97 -21.60
C GLY A 130 16.00 -9.45 -21.56
N THR A 131 16.14 -8.13 -21.73
CA THR A 131 17.44 -7.44 -21.71
C THR A 131 17.55 -6.52 -20.50
N VAL A 132 18.49 -6.76 -19.60
CA VAL A 132 18.80 -5.82 -18.50
C VAL A 132 19.54 -4.60 -19.09
N PRO A 133 18.99 -3.38 -18.98
CA PRO A 133 19.58 -2.20 -19.60
C PRO A 133 20.87 -1.75 -18.91
N ASN A 134 21.65 -0.88 -19.56
CA ASN A 134 22.80 -0.21 -18.94
C ASN A 134 22.35 0.56 -17.69
N GLY A 135 23.01 0.31 -16.56
CA GLY A 135 22.65 0.87 -15.26
C GLY A 135 21.38 0.27 -14.64
N GLY A 136 20.79 -0.75 -15.28
CA GLY A 136 19.63 -1.46 -14.77
C GLY A 136 19.96 -2.32 -13.54
N ASN A 137 18.98 -2.52 -12.67
CA ASN A 137 19.09 -3.42 -11.52
C ASN A 137 17.83 -4.30 -11.45
N VAL A 138 17.96 -5.57 -11.81
CA VAL A 138 16.83 -6.52 -11.92
C VAL A 138 17.02 -7.70 -10.98
N ILE A 139 16.05 -7.96 -10.11
CA ILE A 139 16.07 -9.09 -9.18
C ILE A 139 14.99 -10.08 -9.59
N PHE A 140 15.36 -11.35 -9.80
CA PHE A 140 14.42 -12.45 -10.03
C PHE A 140 14.30 -13.31 -8.78
N GLY A 141 13.07 -13.61 -8.35
CA GLY A 141 12.82 -14.42 -7.15
C GLY A 141 11.80 -15.53 -7.36
N ALA A 142 12.13 -16.76 -6.97
CA ALA A 142 11.20 -17.88 -7.01
C ALA A 142 11.54 -18.94 -5.95
N ASN A 143 10.56 -19.72 -5.48
CA ASN A 143 10.83 -20.78 -4.50
C ASN A 143 11.50 -22.01 -5.13
N THR A 144 11.28 -22.26 -6.42
CA THR A 144 11.78 -23.47 -7.09
C THR A 144 12.88 -23.16 -8.10
N SER A 145 12.64 -22.28 -9.08
CA SER A 145 13.62 -22.03 -10.15
C SER A 145 13.56 -20.63 -10.74
N THR A 146 14.72 -20.15 -11.22
CA THR A 146 14.79 -19.02 -12.14
C THR A 146 15.56 -19.47 -13.37
N GLU A 147 14.94 -19.37 -14.55
CA GLU A 147 15.51 -19.83 -15.81
C GLU A 147 15.73 -18.66 -16.77
N LEU A 148 17.00 -18.34 -17.03
CA LEU A 148 17.39 -17.36 -18.04
C LEU A 148 17.43 -18.09 -19.39
N GLN A 149 16.49 -17.76 -20.27
CA GLN A 149 16.28 -18.46 -21.53
C GLN A 149 17.18 -17.89 -22.64
N ALA A 150 17.20 -18.57 -23.79
CA ALA A 150 17.89 -18.06 -24.96
C ALA A 150 17.45 -16.61 -25.26
N ASN A 151 18.41 -15.74 -25.52
CA ASN A 151 18.26 -14.28 -25.71
C ASN A 151 18.16 -13.43 -24.44
N PHE A 152 18.32 -14.00 -23.24
CA PHE A 152 18.57 -13.16 -22.06
C PHE A 152 19.90 -12.43 -22.20
N GLU A 153 19.88 -11.11 -22.02
CA GLU A 153 21.06 -10.26 -22.19
C GLU A 153 21.21 -9.29 -21.02
N VAL A 154 22.46 -8.99 -20.66
CA VAL A 154 22.80 -7.93 -19.71
C VAL A 154 23.71 -6.95 -20.43
N ILE A 155 23.19 -5.74 -20.67
CA ILE A 155 23.98 -4.68 -21.27
C ILE A 155 25.02 -4.19 -20.27
N LEU A 156 26.19 -3.78 -20.75
CA LEU A 156 27.28 -3.24 -19.92
C LEU A 156 26.76 -2.23 -18.91
N GLY A 157 27.10 -2.43 -17.63
CA GLY A 157 26.64 -1.59 -16.52
C GLY A 157 25.29 -2.01 -15.91
N GLY A 158 24.57 -2.95 -16.53
CA GLY A 158 23.41 -3.60 -15.93
C GLY A 158 23.82 -4.65 -14.88
N VAL A 159 22.98 -4.81 -13.86
CA VAL A 159 23.14 -5.79 -12.79
C VAL A 159 21.85 -6.61 -12.71
N PHE A 160 22.02 -7.92 -12.51
CA PHE A 160 20.90 -8.77 -12.11
C PHE A 160 21.28 -9.66 -10.92
N GLU A 161 20.27 -10.02 -10.15
CA GLU A 161 20.38 -10.92 -9.01
C GLU A 161 19.29 -11.99 -9.09
N ILE A 162 19.61 -13.22 -8.69
CA ILE A 162 18.65 -14.32 -8.56
C ILE A 162 18.61 -14.72 -7.09
N ILE A 163 17.39 -14.77 -6.54
CA ILE A 163 17.17 -15.16 -5.15
C ILE A 163 16.22 -16.36 -5.13
N LEU A 164 16.63 -17.45 -4.48
CA LEU A 164 15.76 -18.61 -4.22
C LEU A 164 14.86 -18.35 -3.01
N THR A 165 14.13 -17.25 -3.07
CA THR A 165 13.12 -16.84 -2.11
C THR A 165 12.04 -16.17 -2.94
N GLY A 166 11.05 -16.98 -3.34
CA GLY A 166 9.88 -16.49 -4.07
C GLY A 166 8.92 -15.80 -3.12
N CYS A 167 7.74 -15.47 -3.63
CA CYS A 167 6.71 -14.91 -2.77
C CYS A 167 6.20 -15.99 -1.81
N THR A 168 6.06 -15.61 -0.54
CA THR A 168 5.29 -16.38 0.43
C THR A 168 3.80 -16.27 0.07
N PRO A 169 3.07 -17.40 -0.05
CA PRO A 169 1.62 -17.40 -0.24
C PRO A 169 0.86 -16.60 0.82
#